data_AF-A0A7N0RFF6-F1
#
_entry.id   AF-A0A7N0RFF6-F1
#
_cell.length_a   1.000
_cell.length_b   1.000
_cell.length_c   1.000
_cell.angle_alpha   90.00
_cell.angle_beta   90.00
_cell.angle_gamma   90.00
#
_symmetry.space_group_name_H-M   'P 1'
#
loop_
_entity.id
_entity.type
_entity.pdbx_description
1 polymer ?
#
loop_
_entity_poly.entity_id
_entity_poly.type
_entity_poly.pdbx_seq_one_letter_code
_entity_poly.pdbx_strand_id
1 'polypeptide(L)'
;MLIPPQSSPTCVRIVLSSSGNYWVRMASHLLKFNFAPSSWQQQFFQSPRRRLNLLSTHHIRPHPSSLTVYASLSTSNARIPRPVSVERSDYRTLESHCFGILRTRMNELGIDIGVCTPGQPIRILCPMCKGGESSEKSLSLFISQDGDSALWNCFRAKCGWKGNMRAHPDRKSSYGKPNQVEKVKKIRELSEESLELEPLCSELLGFFAERMISGETLRRNAVMQKQCGGDQIVIAFTYRKNGALVSCKYRDVNKKFWQEKDTEKIFYGLDDIKEASDVIIVEGEMDKLAIEEAGFRNCVSVPDGAPPSVSAKDLPPEDRDIKYQYLWSCKEYLDKASRIILATDSDSPGQALAEELARRLGRERCWRVRWPKKNEMDHFKDANEV
;
A
#
# COMPACT_ATOMS: atom_id res chain seq x y z
N MET A 1 -39.83 48.26 11.23
CA MET A 1 -38.37 48.12 11.40
C MET A 1 -38.07 46.63 11.37
N LEU A 2 -37.86 46.08 10.17
CA LEU A 2 -37.75 44.64 9.94
C LEU A 2 -36.27 44.28 9.83
N ILE A 3 -35.83 43.40 10.72
CA ILE A 3 -34.48 42.83 10.78
C ILE A 3 -34.39 41.79 9.64
N PRO A 4 -33.37 41.85 8.75
CA PRO A 4 -33.23 40.85 7.70
C PRO A 4 -32.73 39.50 8.28
N PRO A 5 -33.09 38.37 7.66
CA PRO A 5 -32.70 37.05 8.15
C PRO A 5 -31.21 36.79 7.93
N GLN A 6 -30.59 36.15 8.91
CA GLN A 6 -29.20 35.69 8.90
C GLN A 6 -28.94 34.78 7.69
N SER A 7 -27.89 35.10 6.94
CA SER A 7 -27.37 34.30 5.84
C SER A 7 -26.92 32.92 6.33
N SER A 8 -27.58 31.88 5.83
CA SER A 8 -27.16 30.47 5.92
C SER A 8 -25.75 30.25 5.35
N PRO A 9 -24.95 29.29 5.86
CA PRO A 9 -23.68 28.93 5.24
C PRO A 9 -23.94 28.37 3.84
N THR A 10 -23.34 29.03 2.84
CA THR A 10 -23.52 28.74 1.42
C THR A 10 -23.01 27.34 1.09
N CYS A 11 -23.93 26.41 0.87
CA CYS A 11 -23.67 25.02 0.50
C CYS A 11 -22.97 24.94 -0.87
N VAL A 12 -21.76 24.39 -0.91
CA VAL A 12 -21.07 23.98 -2.15
C VAL A 12 -21.85 22.81 -2.73
N ARG A 13 -22.36 22.96 -3.96
CA ARG A 13 -23.18 21.95 -4.62
C ARG A 13 -22.54 21.56 -5.95
N ILE A 14 -21.95 20.37 -5.99
CA ILE A 14 -21.57 19.72 -7.25
C ILE A 14 -22.84 19.17 -7.88
N VAL A 15 -23.11 19.53 -9.14
CA VAL A 15 -24.20 18.94 -9.91
C VAL A 15 -23.61 18.04 -10.99
N LEU A 16 -23.90 16.75 -10.92
CA LEU A 16 -23.56 15.78 -11.96
C LEU A 16 -24.49 16.00 -13.15
N SER A 17 -23.94 16.26 -14.34
CA SER A 17 -24.72 16.24 -15.59
C SER A 17 -24.26 15.07 -16.46
N SER A 18 -25.20 14.48 -17.20
CA SER A 18 -25.02 13.35 -18.11
C SER A 18 -24.14 13.63 -19.35
N SER A 19 -23.48 14.80 -19.42
CA SER A 19 -22.76 15.28 -20.61
C SER A 19 -21.23 15.39 -20.44
N GLY A 20 -20.65 14.87 -19.36
CA GLY A 20 -19.19 14.74 -19.22
C GLY A 20 -18.42 16.05 -18.95
N ASN A 21 -19.11 17.16 -18.67
CA ASN A 21 -18.52 18.42 -18.22
C ASN A 21 -18.79 18.65 -16.74
N TYR A 22 -17.76 19.06 -15.99
CA TYR A 22 -17.85 19.39 -14.56
C TYR A 22 -17.80 20.90 -14.37
N TRP A 23 -18.74 21.41 -13.58
CA TRP A 23 -18.84 22.81 -13.22
C TRP A 23 -18.62 22.95 -11.72
N VAL A 24 -17.67 23.78 -11.32
CA VAL A 24 -17.54 24.22 -9.93
C VAL A 24 -17.91 25.71 -9.92
N ARG A 25 -18.91 26.06 -9.10
CA ARG A 25 -19.27 27.46 -8.85
C ARG A 25 -18.73 27.84 -7.48
N MET A 26 -17.59 28.53 -7.48
CA MET A 26 -17.09 29.25 -6.31
C MET A 26 -17.52 30.72 -6.40
N ALA A 27 -17.57 31.41 -5.26
CA ALA A 27 -18.34 32.63 -4.98
C ALA A 27 -18.07 33.91 -5.84
N SER A 28 -17.46 33.80 -7.02
CA SER A 28 -17.40 34.92 -7.98
C SER A 28 -17.17 34.52 -9.44
N HIS A 29 -16.89 33.24 -9.76
CA HIS A 29 -16.64 32.82 -11.14
C HIS A 29 -17.16 31.40 -11.46
N LEU A 30 -17.75 31.25 -12.64
CA LEU A 30 -18.06 29.96 -13.26
C LEU A 30 -16.75 29.35 -13.79
N LEU A 31 -16.31 28.23 -13.20
CA LEU A 31 -15.12 27.53 -13.66
C LEU A 31 -15.52 26.26 -14.43
N LYS A 32 -15.08 26.21 -15.69
CA LYS A 32 -15.29 25.09 -16.62
C LYS A 32 -14.08 24.16 -16.57
N PHE A 33 -14.25 22.92 -16.13
CA PHE A 33 -13.20 21.91 -16.21
C PHE A 33 -13.24 21.24 -17.59
N ASN A 34 -12.19 21.47 -18.40
CA ASN A 34 -12.00 20.76 -19.66
C ASN A 34 -11.17 19.50 -19.39
N PHE A 35 -11.78 18.32 -19.54
CA PHE A 35 -11.05 17.06 -19.59
C PHE A 35 -10.59 16.83 -21.03
N ALA A 36 -9.28 16.84 -21.27
CA ALA A 36 -8.73 16.47 -22.57
C ALA A 36 -8.55 14.94 -22.63
N PRO A 37 -9.09 14.24 -23.66
CA PRO A 37 -8.64 12.90 -23.96
C PRO A 37 -7.15 12.96 -24.32
N SER A 38 -6.37 11.99 -23.85
CA SER A 38 -4.95 11.87 -24.19
C SER A 38 -4.82 11.73 -25.72
N SER A 39 -4.21 12.73 -26.35
CA SER A 39 -3.93 12.71 -27.78
C SER A 39 -2.78 11.74 -28.06
N TRP A 40 -3.11 10.48 -28.37
CA TRP A 40 -2.17 9.55 -28.99
C TRP A 40 -2.83 8.97 -30.24
N GLN A 41 -2.28 9.33 -31.40
CA GLN A 41 -2.68 8.81 -32.70
C GLN A 41 -2.53 7.29 -32.72
N GLN A 42 -3.66 6.57 -32.76
CA GLN A 42 -3.69 5.14 -33.06
C GLN A 42 -3.34 4.96 -34.55
N GLN A 43 -2.10 4.58 -34.84
CA GLN A 43 -1.78 3.97 -36.13
C GLN A 43 -2.31 2.54 -36.12
N PHE A 44 -3.42 2.33 -36.82
CA PHE A 44 -4.01 1.02 -37.08
C PHE A 44 -3.07 0.18 -37.95
N PHE A 45 -2.52 -0.90 -37.40
CA PHE A 45 -2.05 -2.02 -38.22
C PHE A 45 -3.22 -2.93 -38.54
N GLN A 46 -3.69 -2.86 -39.79
CA GLN A 46 -4.62 -3.83 -40.35
C GLN A 46 -3.89 -5.14 -40.65
N SER A 47 -4.49 -6.26 -40.27
CA SER A 47 -4.19 -7.58 -40.86
C SER A 47 -5.49 -8.39 -40.91
N PRO A 48 -5.80 -9.06 -42.03
CA PRO A 48 -7.15 -9.53 -42.31
C PRO A 48 -7.41 -10.91 -41.68
N ARG A 49 -8.54 -11.09 -41.00
CA ARG A 49 -9.09 -12.42 -40.70
C ARG A 49 -10.43 -12.62 -41.38
N ARG A 50 -10.46 -13.67 -42.20
CA ARG A 50 -11.58 -14.15 -43.00
C ARG A 50 -12.76 -14.54 -42.10
N ARG A 51 -13.97 -14.11 -42.50
CA ARG A 51 -15.25 -14.59 -41.98
C ARG A 51 -15.52 -16.00 -42.52
N LEU A 52 -16.00 -16.90 -41.66
CA LEU A 52 -16.87 -18.01 -42.02
C LEU A 52 -17.94 -18.13 -40.95
N ASN A 53 -19.19 -17.88 -41.35
CA ASN A 53 -20.39 -18.19 -40.59
C ASN A 53 -20.70 -19.69 -40.74
N LEU A 54 -21.23 -20.32 -39.69
CA LEU A 54 -22.24 -21.38 -39.82
C LEU A 54 -22.99 -21.54 -38.48
N LEU A 55 -24.32 -21.45 -38.59
CA LEU A 55 -25.33 -21.72 -37.56
C LEU A 55 -25.51 -23.23 -37.40
N SER A 56 -25.86 -23.71 -36.21
CA SER A 56 -27.07 -24.54 -36.01
C SER A 56 -27.34 -24.81 -34.53
N THR A 57 -28.64 -24.79 -34.20
CA THR A 57 -29.31 -25.03 -32.92
C THR A 57 -29.46 -26.52 -32.61
N HIS A 58 -29.58 -26.90 -31.32
CA HIS A 58 -30.67 -27.77 -30.82
C HIS A 58 -30.75 -27.80 -29.29
N HIS A 59 -31.98 -27.67 -28.78
CA HIS A 59 -32.44 -27.92 -27.41
C HIS A 59 -32.62 -29.43 -27.14
N ILE A 60 -32.60 -29.86 -25.87
CA ILE A 60 -33.57 -30.81 -25.24
C ILE A 60 -33.41 -30.80 -23.70
N ARG A 61 -34.55 -30.88 -23.01
CA ARG A 61 -34.79 -30.93 -21.54
C ARG A 61 -34.70 -32.36 -20.95
N PRO A 62 -34.66 -32.53 -19.61
CA PRO A 62 -34.34 -33.80 -18.92
C PRO A 62 -35.54 -34.52 -18.25
N HIS A 63 -35.28 -35.74 -17.76
CA HIS A 63 -35.90 -36.54 -16.65
C HIS A 63 -36.24 -38.02 -17.03
N PRO A 64 -36.56 -38.93 -16.08
CA PRO A 64 -35.63 -39.63 -15.17
C PRO A 64 -35.93 -41.16 -15.06
N SER A 65 -35.06 -41.98 -14.47
CA SER A 65 -35.50 -43.28 -13.93
C SER A 65 -34.49 -43.94 -12.99
N SER A 66 -35.03 -44.38 -11.86
CA SER A 66 -34.42 -45.22 -10.81
C SER A 66 -34.08 -46.63 -11.29
N LEU A 67 -33.16 -47.33 -10.61
CA LEU A 67 -33.43 -48.55 -9.82
C LEU A 67 -32.12 -49.23 -9.35
N THR A 68 -32.13 -49.54 -8.05
CA THR A 68 -31.75 -50.79 -7.36
C THR A 68 -30.28 -51.27 -7.29
N VAL A 69 -29.89 -51.45 -6.03
CA VAL A 69 -28.70 -52.10 -5.48
C VAL A 69 -28.71 -53.61 -5.72
N TYR A 70 -27.57 -54.18 -6.13
CA TYR A 70 -27.17 -55.54 -5.73
C TYR A 70 -25.68 -55.54 -5.39
N ALA A 71 -25.39 -56.06 -4.20
CA ALA A 71 -24.04 -56.28 -3.70
C ALA A 71 -23.42 -57.53 -4.34
N SER A 72 -22.15 -57.43 -4.72
CA SER A 72 -21.29 -58.60 -4.92
C SER A 72 -19.86 -58.25 -4.52
N LEU A 73 -19.36 -58.95 -3.51
CA LEU A 73 -17.96 -58.97 -3.08
C LEU A 73 -17.08 -59.55 -4.20
N SER A 74 -16.02 -58.83 -4.57
CA SER A 74 -14.83 -59.40 -5.19
C SER A 74 -13.60 -58.57 -4.81
N THR A 75 -12.63 -59.26 -4.23
CA THR A 75 -11.33 -58.78 -3.75
C THR A 75 -10.39 -58.39 -4.90
N SER A 76 -9.79 -57.20 -4.86
CA SER A 76 -8.56 -56.90 -5.59
C SER A 76 -7.58 -56.10 -4.74
N ASN A 77 -6.38 -56.66 -4.56
CA ASN A 77 -5.25 -56.12 -3.81
C ASN A 77 -4.77 -54.78 -4.35
N ALA A 78 -4.85 -53.71 -3.53
CA ALA A 78 -4.07 -52.49 -3.73
C ALA A 78 -3.20 -52.26 -2.48
N ARG A 79 -1.87 -52.35 -2.67
CA ARG A 79 -0.88 -52.00 -1.63
C ARG A 79 -0.95 -50.50 -1.37
N ILE A 80 -1.40 -50.13 -0.18
CA ILE A 80 -1.23 -48.79 0.39
C ILE A 80 0.25 -48.66 0.81
N PRO A 81 1.02 -47.67 0.32
CA PRO A 81 2.33 -47.38 0.90
C PRO A 81 2.14 -46.89 2.33
N ARG A 82 2.81 -47.53 3.29
CA ARG A 82 2.90 -47.04 4.67
C ARG A 82 3.48 -45.62 4.68
N PRO A 83 2.95 -44.70 5.50
CA PRO A 83 3.61 -43.42 5.70
C PRO A 83 4.97 -43.67 6.34
N VAL A 84 6.04 -43.25 5.66
CA VAL A 84 7.39 -43.23 6.21
C VAL A 84 7.42 -42.14 7.28
N SER A 85 7.48 -42.55 8.54
CA SER A 85 7.79 -41.66 9.65
C SER A 85 9.27 -41.29 9.56
N VAL A 86 9.58 -40.14 8.96
CA VAL A 86 10.92 -39.55 9.07
C VAL A 86 11.08 -39.06 10.51
N GLU A 87 12.00 -39.68 11.23
CA GLU A 87 12.27 -39.38 12.63
C GLU A 87 12.76 -37.93 12.79
N ARG A 88 12.19 -37.23 13.78
CA ARG A 88 12.44 -35.82 14.12
C ARG A 88 13.86 -35.56 14.67
N SER A 89 14.67 -36.60 14.83
CA SER A 89 16.04 -36.57 15.39
C SER A 89 17.08 -36.11 14.38
N ASP A 90 16.96 -36.48 13.11
CA ASP A 90 18.03 -36.28 12.12
C ASP A 90 18.16 -34.81 11.69
N TYR A 91 17.06 -34.06 11.76
CA TYR A 91 17.04 -32.63 11.41
C TYR A 91 17.87 -31.77 12.38
N ARG A 92 17.78 -32.06 13.69
CA ARG A 92 18.50 -31.30 14.72
C ARG A 92 20.02 -31.53 14.65
N THR A 93 20.43 -32.76 14.35
CA THR A 93 21.85 -33.11 14.17
C THR A 93 22.44 -32.39 12.96
N LEU A 94 21.67 -32.24 11.88
CA LEU A 94 22.08 -31.56 10.66
C LEU A 94 22.14 -30.03 10.81
N GLU A 95 21.17 -29.42 11.50
CA GLU A 95 21.19 -28.00 11.87
C GLU A 95 22.40 -27.64 12.73
N SER A 96 22.74 -28.52 13.69
CA SER A 96 23.91 -28.38 14.54
C SER A 96 25.23 -28.42 13.75
N HIS A 97 25.32 -29.29 12.74
CA HIS A 97 26.51 -29.42 11.89
C HIS A 97 26.71 -28.22 10.95
N CYS A 98 25.64 -27.72 10.30
CA CYS A 98 25.72 -26.55 9.42
C CYS A 98 26.14 -25.29 10.20
N PHE A 99 25.57 -25.09 11.40
CA PHE A 99 25.95 -23.98 12.26
C PHE A 99 27.43 -24.05 12.70
N GLY A 100 27.95 -25.25 12.94
CA GLY A 100 29.37 -25.46 13.24
C GLY A 100 30.30 -25.01 12.11
N ILE A 101 29.97 -25.36 10.85
CA ILE A 101 30.75 -24.96 9.68
C ILE A 101 30.66 -23.44 9.46
N LEU A 102 29.46 -22.87 9.57
CA LEU A 102 29.26 -21.43 9.44
C LEU A 102 30.06 -20.67 10.51
N ARG A 103 30.10 -21.17 11.74
CA ARG A 103 30.87 -20.58 12.84
C ARG A 103 32.36 -20.51 12.52
N THR A 104 32.96 -21.59 12.01
CA THR A 104 34.37 -21.59 11.64
C THR A 104 34.68 -20.52 10.61
N ARG A 105 33.88 -20.42 9.55
CA ARG A 105 34.11 -19.44 8.48
C ARG A 105 33.85 -17.99 8.93
N MET A 106 32.87 -17.76 9.79
CA MET A 106 32.61 -16.43 10.34
C MET A 106 33.74 -15.97 11.28
N ASN A 107 34.36 -16.90 12.02
CA ASN A 107 35.54 -16.61 12.83
C ASN A 107 36.74 -16.18 11.98
N GLU A 108 36.91 -16.71 10.77
CA GLU A 108 37.94 -16.24 9.82
C GLU A 108 37.74 -14.77 9.41
N LEU A 109 36.49 -14.28 9.46
CA LEU A 109 36.15 -12.87 9.24
C LEU A 109 36.24 -12.02 10.52
N GLY A 110 36.69 -12.59 11.64
CA GLY A 110 36.73 -11.93 12.94
C GLY A 110 35.35 -11.73 13.56
N ILE A 111 34.36 -12.55 13.19
CA ILE A 111 32.99 -12.49 13.71
C ILE A 111 32.67 -13.77 14.50
N ASP A 112 32.58 -13.66 15.82
CA ASP A 112 32.12 -14.77 16.66
C ASP A 112 30.58 -14.83 16.68
N ILE A 113 30.04 -15.89 16.07
CA ILE A 113 28.60 -16.15 16.04
C ILE A 113 28.11 -17.01 17.20
N GLY A 114 28.98 -17.41 18.13
CA GLY A 114 28.63 -18.20 19.31
C GLY A 114 27.60 -17.52 20.22
N VAL A 115 27.57 -16.19 20.20
CA VAL A 115 26.62 -15.34 20.94
C VAL A 115 25.34 -15.02 20.18
N CYS A 116 25.20 -15.48 18.93
CA CYS A 116 24.05 -15.16 18.07
C CYS A 116 22.90 -16.14 18.29
N THR A 117 21.67 -15.63 18.35
CA THR A 117 20.46 -16.45 18.25
C THR A 117 20.00 -16.48 16.77
N PRO A 118 19.95 -17.65 16.12
CA PRO A 118 19.46 -17.77 14.74
C PRO A 118 18.06 -17.15 14.54
N GLY A 119 17.84 -16.51 13.39
CA GLY A 119 16.56 -15.88 13.03
C GLY A 119 16.32 -14.48 13.60
N GLN A 120 17.24 -13.96 14.42
CA GLN A 120 17.20 -12.60 14.95
C GLN A 120 18.45 -11.79 14.55
N PRO A 121 18.29 -10.56 14.03
CA PRO A 121 19.44 -9.70 13.75
C PRO A 121 20.00 -9.13 15.06
N ILE A 122 21.32 -9.10 15.18
CA ILE A 122 22.04 -8.50 16.30
C ILE A 122 22.96 -7.37 15.83
N ARG A 123 23.34 -6.49 16.77
CA ARG A 123 24.33 -5.42 16.55
C ARG A 123 25.62 -5.76 17.26
N ILE A 124 26.73 -5.83 16.52
CA ILE A 124 28.07 -6.12 17.03
C ILE A 124 29.08 -5.08 16.55
N LEU A 125 30.27 -5.10 17.13
CA LEU A 125 31.41 -4.31 16.65
C LEU A 125 31.81 -4.80 15.25
N CYS A 126 31.98 -3.87 14.31
CA CYS A 126 32.45 -4.20 12.97
C CYS A 126 33.95 -4.56 13.02
N PRO A 127 34.40 -5.73 12.53
CA PRO A 127 35.82 -6.08 12.52
C PRO A 127 36.64 -5.17 11.59
N MET A 128 36.02 -4.61 10.55
CA MET A 128 36.70 -3.74 9.59
C MET A 128 36.97 -2.32 10.10
N CYS A 129 36.01 -1.71 10.80
CA CYS A 129 36.15 -0.33 11.27
C CYS A 129 36.20 -0.18 12.79
N LYS A 130 36.01 -1.27 13.54
CA LYS A 130 35.99 -1.32 15.02
C LYS A 130 35.05 -0.31 15.68
N GLY A 131 33.98 0.08 14.98
CA GLY A 131 33.07 1.13 15.45
C GLY A 131 33.60 2.57 15.35
N GLY A 132 34.80 2.78 14.78
CA GLY A 132 35.44 4.09 14.73
C GLY A 132 35.83 4.63 16.11
N GLU A 133 35.94 5.96 16.23
CA GLU A 133 36.31 6.63 17.49
C GLU A 133 35.31 6.36 18.63
N SER A 134 34.02 6.22 18.31
CA SER A 134 32.98 5.94 19.29
C SER A 134 32.89 4.47 19.71
N SER A 135 33.63 3.57 19.05
CA SER A 135 33.54 2.12 19.26
C SER A 135 32.10 1.59 19.22
N GLU A 136 31.26 2.15 18.34
CA GLU A 136 29.85 1.77 18.24
C GLU A 136 29.65 0.37 17.62
N LYS A 137 28.61 -0.34 18.08
CA LYS A 137 28.15 -1.62 17.51
C LYS A 137 27.45 -1.41 16.15
N SER A 138 28.24 -1.01 15.18
CA SER A 138 27.80 -0.55 13.86
C SER A 138 27.44 -1.67 12.88
N LEU A 139 27.90 -2.91 13.11
CA LEU A 139 27.64 -4.05 12.24
C LEU A 139 26.33 -4.73 12.64
N SER A 140 25.35 -4.73 11.74
CA SER A 140 24.20 -5.62 11.85
C SER A 140 24.58 -6.98 11.29
N LEU A 141 24.36 -8.03 12.07
CA LEU A 141 24.59 -9.42 11.68
C LEU A 141 23.29 -10.22 11.83
N PHE A 142 23.00 -11.08 10.86
CA PHE A 142 21.86 -11.99 10.87
C PHE A 142 22.31 -13.39 10.47
N ILE A 143 21.91 -14.41 11.23
CA ILE A 143 22.09 -15.82 10.90
C ILE A 143 20.72 -16.41 10.59
N SER A 144 20.59 -17.18 9.49
CA SER A 144 19.35 -17.87 9.14
C SER A 144 18.96 -18.89 10.21
N GLN A 145 17.66 -19.20 10.32
CA GLN A 145 17.12 -20.06 11.38
C GLN A 145 17.67 -21.49 11.33
N ASP A 146 18.03 -21.97 10.15
CA ASP A 146 18.68 -23.26 9.90
C ASP A 146 20.20 -23.25 10.14
N GLY A 147 20.79 -22.11 10.51
CA GLY A 147 22.21 -21.95 10.75
C GLY A 147 23.10 -22.10 9.50
N ASP A 148 22.51 -22.12 8.30
CA ASP A 148 23.25 -22.37 7.05
C ASP A 148 23.83 -21.10 6.43
N SER A 149 23.30 -19.93 6.77
CA SER A 149 23.74 -18.67 6.16
C SER A 149 23.86 -17.50 7.14
N ALA A 150 24.80 -16.60 6.83
CA ALA A 150 25.04 -15.35 7.53
C ALA A 150 24.94 -14.17 6.56
N LEU A 151 24.40 -13.05 7.05
CA LEU A 151 24.28 -11.77 6.35
C LEU A 151 24.77 -10.66 7.28
N TRP A 152 25.63 -9.76 6.79
CA TRP A 152 26.08 -8.62 7.58
C TRP A 152 26.13 -7.32 6.79
N ASN A 153 25.90 -6.21 7.49
CA ASN A 153 25.98 -4.86 6.96
C ASN A 153 26.42 -3.86 8.03
N CYS A 154 27.50 -3.12 7.78
CA CYS A 154 28.00 -2.06 8.64
C CYS A 154 27.32 -0.74 8.27
N PHE A 155 26.62 -0.12 9.22
CA PHE A 155 25.84 1.10 8.97
C PHE A 155 26.66 2.38 9.07
N ARG A 156 27.95 2.27 9.40
CA ARG A 156 28.84 3.44 9.45
C ARG A 156 29.17 3.88 8.03
N ALA A 157 28.81 5.11 7.68
CA ALA A 157 28.94 5.66 6.33
C ALA A 157 30.38 5.56 5.76
N LYS A 158 31.40 5.72 6.61
CA LYS A 158 32.82 5.60 6.22
C LYS A 158 33.31 4.14 6.06
N CYS A 159 32.51 3.15 6.45
CA CYS A 159 32.88 1.73 6.37
C CYS A 159 32.06 1.00 5.31
N GLY A 160 30.74 0.94 5.46
CA GLY A 160 29.84 0.29 4.49
C GLY A 160 30.10 -1.21 4.24
N TRP A 161 30.93 -1.87 5.05
CA TRP A 161 31.30 -3.26 4.85
C TRP A 161 30.08 -4.17 4.98
N LYS A 162 29.87 -5.02 3.97
CA LYS A 162 28.71 -5.89 3.86
C LYS A 162 29.08 -7.19 3.17
N GLY A 163 28.33 -8.24 3.45
CA GLY A 163 28.55 -9.54 2.84
C GLY A 163 27.52 -10.57 3.23
N ASN A 164 27.66 -11.74 2.63
CA ASN A 164 26.91 -12.93 2.96
C ASN A 164 27.83 -14.15 2.92
N MET A 165 27.46 -15.19 3.64
CA MET A 165 28.21 -16.44 3.69
C MET A 165 27.25 -17.62 3.88
N ARG A 166 27.62 -18.78 3.34
CA ARG A 166 26.92 -20.05 3.56
C ARG A 166 27.86 -21.10 4.11
N ALA A 167 27.34 -22.05 4.88
CA ALA A 167 28.09 -23.22 5.34
C ALA A 167 28.47 -24.12 4.15
N HIS A 168 27.54 -24.35 3.22
CA HIS A 168 27.78 -25.18 2.02
C HIS A 168 27.50 -24.42 0.70
N PRO A 169 28.46 -24.36 -0.25
CA PRO A 169 28.24 -23.71 -1.55
C PRO A 169 27.25 -24.45 -2.45
N ASP A 170 27.28 -25.78 -2.44
CA ASP A 170 26.54 -26.65 -3.39
C ASP A 170 25.19 -27.16 -2.87
N ARG A 171 24.91 -26.95 -1.58
CA ARG A 171 23.61 -27.29 -1.02
C ARG A 171 22.62 -26.22 -1.47
N LYS A 172 21.73 -26.56 -2.40
CA LYS A 172 20.45 -25.86 -2.51
C LYS A 172 19.79 -26.02 -1.16
N SER A 173 19.67 -24.94 -0.39
CA SER A 173 18.87 -24.99 0.83
C SER A 173 17.52 -25.62 0.47
N SER A 174 17.04 -26.52 1.33
CA SER A 174 15.68 -27.06 1.20
C SER A 174 14.64 -25.95 1.38
N TYR A 175 15.06 -24.78 1.88
CA TYR A 175 14.41 -23.52 1.58
C TYR A 175 14.95 -23.05 0.23
N GLY A 176 14.05 -22.94 -0.76
CA GLY A 176 14.38 -22.25 -2.00
C GLY A 176 15.11 -20.94 -1.72
N LYS A 177 15.82 -20.40 -2.72
CA LYS A 177 16.23 -18.97 -2.75
C LYS A 177 15.21 -18.17 -1.95
N PRO A 178 15.56 -17.24 -1.05
CA PRO A 178 14.57 -16.49 -0.31
C PRO A 178 13.72 -15.65 -1.29
N ASN A 179 12.76 -16.28 -1.98
CA ASN A 179 11.38 -15.90 -1.89
C ASN A 179 11.22 -15.70 -0.41
N GLN A 180 11.06 -14.43 -0.04
CA GLN A 180 10.61 -14.02 1.25
C GLN A 180 9.65 -15.10 1.72
N VAL A 181 10.11 -15.99 2.61
CA VAL A 181 9.17 -16.73 3.43
C VAL A 181 8.55 -15.57 4.14
N GLU A 182 7.36 -15.18 3.70
CA GLU A 182 6.50 -14.27 4.40
C GLU A 182 6.50 -14.84 5.80
N LYS A 183 7.35 -14.29 6.67
CA LYS A 183 6.95 -14.12 8.05
C LYS A 183 5.62 -13.46 7.84
N VAL A 184 4.54 -14.22 8.04
CA VAL A 184 3.24 -13.65 8.32
C VAL A 184 3.53 -12.84 9.57
N LYS A 185 4.03 -11.62 9.38
CA LYS A 185 4.20 -10.63 10.41
C LYS A 185 2.79 -10.53 10.90
N LYS A 186 2.55 -11.02 12.10
CA LYS A 186 1.26 -10.95 12.74
C LYS A 186 0.87 -9.47 12.65
N ILE A 187 -0.06 -9.13 11.76
CA ILE A 187 -0.48 -7.75 11.54
C ILE A 187 -0.96 -7.31 12.92
N ARG A 188 -0.34 -6.25 13.45
CA ARG A 188 -0.68 -5.78 14.78
C ARG A 188 -2.14 -5.37 14.77
N GLU A 189 -2.95 -5.98 15.63
CA GLU A 189 -4.30 -5.46 15.89
C GLU A 189 -4.15 -4.08 16.52
N LEU A 190 -4.69 -3.06 15.84
CA LEU A 190 -4.66 -1.69 16.29
C LEU A 190 -6.04 -1.30 16.81
N SER A 191 -6.03 -0.61 17.94
CA SER A 191 -7.19 0.12 18.47
C SER A 191 -6.79 1.55 18.78
N GLU A 192 -7.78 2.44 18.86
CA GLU A 192 -7.56 3.85 19.23
C GLU A 192 -6.91 3.96 20.60
N GLU A 193 -7.32 3.12 21.55
CA GLU A 193 -6.75 3.03 22.90
C GLU A 193 -5.29 2.55 22.86
N SER A 194 -4.99 1.53 22.04
CA SER A 194 -3.62 1.00 21.92
C SER A 194 -2.62 1.99 21.31
N LEU A 195 -3.14 3.01 20.61
CA LEU A 195 -2.37 4.08 20.01
C LEU A 195 -2.45 5.39 20.81
N GLU A 196 -3.21 5.42 21.91
CA GLU A 196 -3.45 6.60 22.73
C GLU A 196 -4.00 7.77 21.88
N LEU A 197 -4.95 7.46 20.99
CA LEU A 197 -5.60 8.46 20.16
C LEU A 197 -6.70 9.16 20.95
N GLU A 198 -6.78 10.47 20.79
CA GLU A 198 -7.77 11.33 21.44
C GLU A 198 -8.58 12.09 20.40
N PRO A 199 -9.80 12.55 20.75
CA PRO A 199 -10.51 13.54 19.94
C PRO A 199 -9.69 14.82 19.75
N LEU A 200 -9.89 15.49 18.61
CA LEU A 200 -9.20 16.75 18.30
C LEU A 200 -9.52 17.85 19.31
N CYS A 201 -8.49 18.52 19.82
CA CYS A 201 -8.61 19.71 20.66
C CYS A 201 -8.99 20.96 19.84
N SER A 202 -9.36 22.04 20.53
CA SER A 202 -9.78 23.30 19.89
C SER A 202 -8.70 23.92 19.01
N GLU A 203 -7.42 23.75 19.36
CA GLU A 203 -6.29 24.25 18.56
C GLU A 203 -6.23 23.55 17.20
N LEU A 204 -6.29 22.22 17.17
CA LEU A 204 -6.28 21.47 15.93
C LEU A 204 -7.56 21.68 15.12
N LEU A 205 -8.72 21.80 15.77
CA LEU A 205 -9.96 22.19 15.09
C LEU A 205 -9.82 23.56 14.41
N GLY A 206 -9.18 24.53 15.07
CA GLY A 206 -8.84 25.83 14.49
C GLY A 206 -7.92 25.70 13.27
N PHE A 207 -6.86 24.90 13.36
CA PHE A 207 -5.94 24.62 12.25
C PHE A 207 -6.64 24.09 10.99
N PHE A 208 -7.62 23.19 11.16
CA PHE A 208 -8.42 22.67 10.05
C PHE A 208 -9.44 23.69 9.54
N ALA A 209 -10.06 24.46 10.43
CA ALA A 209 -11.01 25.51 10.06
C ALA A 209 -10.36 26.62 9.21
N GLU A 210 -9.10 26.99 9.48
CA GLU A 210 -8.31 27.90 8.63
C GLU A 210 -8.12 27.39 7.20
N ARG A 211 -8.23 26.07 7.01
CA ARG A 211 -8.17 25.38 5.71
C ARG A 211 -9.54 25.03 5.17
N MET A 212 -10.59 25.62 5.74
CA MET A 212 -11.98 25.41 5.34
C MET A 212 -12.43 23.95 5.50
N ILE A 213 -11.79 23.17 6.37
CA ILE A 213 -12.19 21.80 6.70
C ILE A 213 -13.03 21.82 7.97
N SER A 214 -14.27 21.37 7.86
CA SER A 214 -15.26 21.38 8.92
C SER A 214 -15.03 20.25 9.93
N GLY A 215 -15.50 20.47 11.17
CA GLY A 215 -15.52 19.43 12.19
C GLY A 215 -16.38 18.22 11.84
N GLU A 216 -17.36 18.37 10.94
CA GLU A 216 -18.16 17.24 10.42
C GLU A 216 -17.30 16.31 9.55
N THR A 217 -16.59 16.89 8.59
CA THR A 217 -15.66 16.16 7.71
C THR A 217 -14.58 15.46 8.53
N LEU A 218 -13.96 16.14 9.50
CA LEU A 218 -12.96 15.53 10.39
C LEU A 218 -13.51 14.31 11.14
N ARG A 219 -14.73 14.42 11.69
CA ARG A 219 -15.39 13.34 12.42
C ARG A 219 -15.71 12.15 11.50
N ARG A 220 -16.25 12.39 10.32
CA ARG A 220 -16.59 11.33 9.35
C ARG A 220 -15.34 10.58 8.88
N ASN A 221 -14.24 11.32 8.75
CA ASN A 221 -12.92 10.81 8.37
C ASN A 221 -12.10 10.24 9.54
N ALA A 222 -12.68 10.24 10.74
CA ALA A 222 -12.05 9.82 11.98
C ALA A 222 -10.63 10.38 12.15
N VAL A 223 -10.47 11.68 11.86
CA VAL A 223 -9.24 12.41 12.18
C VAL A 223 -9.18 12.60 13.68
N MET A 224 -8.05 12.22 14.27
CA MET A 224 -7.83 12.25 15.72
C MET A 224 -6.55 13.03 16.02
N GLN A 225 -6.21 13.14 17.30
CA GLN A 225 -4.90 13.61 17.74
C GLN A 225 -4.18 12.54 18.56
N LYS A 226 -2.89 12.76 18.78
CA LYS A 226 -2.09 12.00 19.73
C LYS A 226 -1.15 12.94 20.49
N GLN A 227 -0.99 12.70 21.78
CA GLN A 227 0.05 13.34 22.59
C GLN A 227 1.39 12.62 22.34
N CYS A 228 2.40 13.37 21.90
CA CYS A 228 3.78 12.90 21.80
C CYS A 228 4.60 13.59 22.89
N GLY A 229 5.45 12.82 23.59
CA GLY A 229 6.12 13.23 24.83
C GLY A 229 6.50 14.72 24.95
N GLY A 230 6.16 15.31 26.10
CA GLY A 230 6.09 16.76 26.29
C GLY A 230 4.66 17.28 26.03
N ASP A 231 4.53 18.58 25.75
CA ASP A 231 3.26 19.24 25.38
C ASP A 231 3.01 19.22 23.86
N GLN A 232 3.54 18.23 23.13
CA GLN A 232 3.45 18.19 21.67
C GLN A 232 2.25 17.36 21.21
N ILE A 233 1.25 18.04 20.64
CA ILE A 233 0.10 17.41 19.99
C ILE A 233 0.39 17.19 18.50
N VAL A 234 0.02 16.02 17.98
CA VAL A 234 0.15 15.67 16.55
C VAL A 234 -1.20 15.26 15.98
N ILE A 235 -1.42 15.54 14.69
CA ILE A 235 -2.60 15.10 13.95
C ILE A 235 -2.43 13.63 13.60
N ALA A 236 -3.47 12.84 13.81
CA ALA A 236 -3.53 11.41 13.50
C ALA A 236 -4.62 11.12 12.44
N PHE A 237 -4.19 10.71 11.26
CA PHE A 237 -5.05 10.22 10.19
C PHE A 237 -5.21 8.71 10.33
N THR A 238 -6.43 8.27 10.63
CA THR A 238 -6.74 6.86 10.90
C THR A 238 -7.12 6.13 9.61
N TYR A 239 -6.33 5.13 9.22
CA TYR A 239 -6.59 4.31 8.04
C TYR A 239 -7.50 3.16 8.45
N ARG A 240 -8.69 3.07 7.85
CA ARG A 240 -9.75 2.16 8.26
C ARG A 240 -10.22 1.25 7.13
N LYS A 241 -10.57 0.03 7.50
CA LYS A 241 -11.11 -1.00 6.59
C LYS A 241 -12.28 -1.69 7.28
N ASN A 242 -13.46 -1.59 6.70
CA ASN A 242 -14.73 -2.00 7.31
C ASN A 242 -14.91 -1.42 8.72
N GLY A 243 -14.56 -0.13 8.91
CA GLY A 243 -14.64 0.59 10.18
C GLY A 243 -13.52 0.31 11.18
N ALA A 244 -12.77 -0.79 11.03
CA ALA A 244 -11.67 -1.15 11.93
C ALA A 244 -10.40 -0.35 11.61
N LEU A 245 -9.66 0.04 12.65
CA LEU A 245 -8.37 0.74 12.51
C LEU A 245 -7.29 -0.25 12.05
N VAL A 246 -6.66 0.04 10.91
CA VAL A 246 -5.67 -0.83 10.26
C VAL A 246 -4.27 -0.22 10.26
N SER A 247 -4.18 1.10 10.13
CA SER A 247 -2.94 1.85 10.22
C SER A 247 -3.22 3.27 10.70
N CYS A 248 -2.18 3.99 11.09
CA CYS A 248 -2.29 5.39 11.45
C CYS A 248 -1.08 6.16 10.92
N LYS A 249 -1.35 7.32 10.33
CA LYS A 249 -0.33 8.25 9.85
C LYS A 249 -0.44 9.54 10.64
N TYR A 250 0.70 10.02 11.08
CA TYR A 250 0.79 11.19 11.91
C TYR A 250 1.44 12.33 11.15
N ARG A 251 1.06 13.55 11.54
CA ARG A 251 1.64 14.78 11.05
C ARG A 251 1.77 15.76 12.21
N ASP A 252 2.94 16.38 12.33
CA ASP A 252 3.09 17.57 13.17
C ASP A 252 2.78 18.87 12.40
N VAL A 253 2.67 19.97 13.15
CA VAL A 253 2.44 21.31 12.58
C VAL A 253 3.57 21.75 11.61
N ASN A 254 4.78 21.18 11.77
CA ASN A 254 5.95 21.45 10.93
C ASN A 254 6.00 20.59 9.65
N LYS A 255 4.90 19.88 9.32
CA LYS A 255 4.79 19.00 8.15
C LYS A 255 5.77 17.81 8.18
N LYS A 256 6.15 17.33 9.36
CA LYS A 256 6.85 16.05 9.51
C LYS A 256 5.82 14.93 9.59
N PHE A 257 6.05 13.86 8.82
CA PHE A 257 5.13 12.72 8.74
C PHE A 257 5.81 11.43 9.19
N TRP A 258 5.04 10.56 9.85
CA TRP A 258 5.42 9.18 10.15
C TRP A 258 4.19 8.31 10.22
N GLN A 259 4.37 6.99 10.17
CA GLN A 259 3.29 6.01 10.17
C GLN A 259 3.58 4.89 11.16
N GLU A 260 2.52 4.24 11.64
CA GLU A 260 2.65 2.98 12.37
C GLU A 260 3.41 1.95 11.53
N LYS A 261 4.29 1.20 12.20
CA LYS A 261 5.10 0.16 11.56
C LYS A 261 4.34 -1.16 11.59
N ASP A 262 4.68 -2.03 10.65
CA ASP A 262 4.17 -3.41 10.59
C ASP A 262 2.63 -3.50 10.49
N THR A 263 2.03 -2.51 9.82
CA THR A 263 0.60 -2.43 9.48
C THR A 263 0.35 -2.71 8.00
N GLU A 264 -0.89 -3.04 7.65
CA GLU A 264 -1.31 -3.15 6.25
C GLU A 264 -1.33 -1.75 5.61
N LYS A 265 -0.74 -1.63 4.42
CA LYS A 265 -0.82 -0.41 3.62
C LYS A 265 -2.12 -0.40 2.83
N ILE A 266 -2.98 0.55 3.14
CA ILE A 266 -4.24 0.78 2.44
C ILE A 266 -4.38 2.26 2.09
N PHE A 267 -5.42 2.61 1.33
CA PHE A 267 -5.80 3.99 1.11
C PHE A 267 -6.43 4.62 2.36
N TYR A 268 -6.22 5.92 2.56
CA TYR A 268 -7.01 6.68 3.52
C TYR A 268 -8.41 6.93 2.93
N GLY A 269 -9.46 6.66 3.72
CA GLY A 269 -10.86 6.73 3.24
C GLY A 269 -11.33 5.52 2.44
N LEU A 270 -10.63 4.37 2.50
CA LEU A 270 -10.94 3.18 1.70
C LEU A 270 -12.42 2.75 1.74
N ASP A 271 -13.06 2.85 2.90
CA ASP A 271 -14.47 2.45 3.05
C ASP A 271 -15.44 3.32 2.23
N ASP A 272 -15.06 4.55 1.89
CA ASP A 272 -15.89 5.47 1.11
C ASP A 272 -16.04 5.05 -0.36
N ILE A 273 -15.15 4.20 -0.87
CA ILE A 273 -15.13 3.76 -2.26
C ILE A 273 -15.65 2.34 -2.47
N LYS A 274 -16.08 1.65 -1.40
CA LYS A 274 -16.45 0.23 -1.42
C LYS A 274 -17.50 -0.14 -2.47
N GLU A 275 -18.44 0.76 -2.75
CA GLU A 275 -19.51 0.58 -3.76
C GLU A 275 -19.52 1.73 -4.79
N ALA A 276 -18.43 2.48 -4.91
CA ALA A 276 -18.37 3.64 -5.80
C ALA A 276 -18.00 3.24 -7.24
N SER A 277 -18.77 3.73 -8.21
CA SER A 277 -18.46 3.55 -9.64
C SER A 277 -17.39 4.53 -10.16
N ASP A 278 -17.33 5.70 -9.54
CA ASP A 278 -16.34 6.74 -9.74
C ASP A 278 -15.47 6.85 -8.48
N VAL A 279 -14.15 6.86 -8.62
CA VAL A 279 -13.22 6.99 -7.50
C VAL A 279 -12.24 8.12 -7.77
N ILE A 280 -12.07 9.04 -6.82
CA ILE A 280 -11.07 10.10 -6.87
C ILE A 280 -9.86 9.67 -6.03
N ILE A 281 -8.67 9.68 -6.60
CA ILE A 281 -7.42 9.42 -5.88
C ILE A 281 -6.61 10.73 -5.82
N VAL A 282 -6.33 11.18 -4.61
CA VAL A 282 -5.48 12.34 -4.31
C VAL A 282 -4.15 11.92 -3.68
N GLU A 283 -3.21 12.86 -3.57
CA GLU A 283 -1.90 12.58 -3.00
C GLU A 283 -1.90 12.54 -1.46
N GLY A 284 -2.48 13.56 -0.81
CA GLY A 284 -2.44 13.71 0.65
C GLY A 284 -3.78 13.56 1.34
N GLU A 285 -3.73 13.31 2.66
CA GLU A 285 -4.93 13.21 3.50
C GLU A 285 -5.69 14.54 3.55
N MET A 286 -4.98 15.67 3.53
CA MET A 286 -5.59 17.01 3.50
C MET A 286 -6.40 17.25 2.23
N ASP A 287 -5.88 16.82 1.08
CA ASP A 287 -6.59 16.94 -0.21
C ASP A 287 -7.86 16.10 -0.20
N LYS A 288 -7.83 14.93 0.45
CA LYS A 288 -9.02 14.08 0.59
C LYS A 288 -10.09 14.80 1.37
N LEU A 289 -9.73 15.44 2.48
CA LEU A 289 -10.65 16.23 3.29
C LEU A 289 -11.20 17.42 2.49
N ALA A 290 -10.38 18.11 1.71
CA ALA A 290 -10.81 19.22 0.86
C ALA A 290 -11.78 18.78 -0.27
N ILE A 291 -11.52 17.65 -0.92
CA ILE A 291 -12.43 17.06 -1.92
C ILE A 291 -13.78 16.69 -1.31
N GLU A 292 -13.78 16.25 -0.05
CA GLU A 292 -15.01 15.95 0.66
C GLU A 292 -15.81 17.20 1.02
N GLU A 293 -15.15 18.27 1.45
CA GLU A 293 -15.78 19.58 1.66
C GLU A 293 -16.41 20.13 0.37
N ALA A 294 -15.79 19.82 -0.78
CA ALA A 294 -16.39 20.16 -2.07
C ALA A 294 -17.69 19.37 -2.34
N GLY A 295 -17.92 18.26 -1.64
CA GLY A 295 -19.11 17.41 -1.71
C GLY A 295 -18.88 16.03 -2.33
N PHE A 296 -17.63 15.62 -2.55
CA PHE A 296 -17.28 14.31 -3.10
C PHE A 296 -16.75 13.38 -2.01
N ARG A 297 -17.58 12.43 -1.57
CA ARG A 297 -17.17 11.43 -0.56
C ARG A 297 -16.39 10.26 -1.14
N ASN A 298 -16.53 9.98 -2.43
CA ASN A 298 -15.87 8.90 -3.17
C ASN A 298 -14.39 9.20 -3.47
N CYS A 299 -13.64 9.67 -2.47
CA CYS A 299 -12.26 10.09 -2.57
C CYS A 299 -11.37 9.36 -1.58
N VAL A 300 -10.17 8.99 -2.03
CA VAL A 300 -9.13 8.35 -1.22
C VAL A 300 -7.77 9.02 -1.43
N SER A 301 -6.89 9.00 -0.42
CA SER A 301 -5.49 9.41 -0.57
C SER A 301 -4.52 8.24 -0.51
N VAL A 302 -3.42 8.35 -1.26
CA VAL A 302 -2.34 7.34 -1.21
C VAL A 302 -1.58 7.41 0.13
N PRO A 303 -1.08 6.27 0.65
CA PRO A 303 -0.41 6.27 1.96
C PRO A 303 0.98 6.90 1.95
N ASP A 304 1.74 6.71 0.87
CA ASP A 304 3.19 6.99 0.81
C ASP A 304 3.55 8.21 -0.05
N GLY A 305 2.57 9.01 -0.47
CA GLY A 305 2.78 10.18 -1.33
C GLY A 305 3.39 9.85 -2.70
N ALA A 306 3.85 10.89 -3.41
CA ALA A 306 4.39 10.75 -4.75
C ALA A 306 5.83 10.16 -4.82
N PRO A 307 6.15 9.35 -5.86
CA PRO A 307 7.53 9.06 -6.23
C PRO A 307 8.22 10.31 -6.81
N PRO A 308 9.57 10.40 -6.72
CA PRO A 308 10.31 11.49 -7.36
C PRO A 308 10.23 11.44 -8.90
N SER A 309 10.01 10.25 -9.47
CA SER A 309 9.90 10.04 -10.91
C SER A 309 9.17 8.74 -11.26
N VAL A 310 8.73 8.65 -12.50
CA VAL A 310 8.12 7.45 -13.09
C VAL A 310 9.19 6.37 -13.24
N SER A 311 8.85 5.12 -12.94
CA SER A 311 9.74 3.98 -13.13
C SER A 311 9.98 3.76 -14.63
N ALA A 312 11.25 3.78 -15.03
CA ALA A 312 11.68 3.40 -16.38
C ALA A 312 11.59 1.87 -16.62
N LYS A 313 11.36 1.08 -15.56
CA LYS A 313 11.22 -0.38 -15.65
C LYS A 313 9.78 -0.76 -15.97
N ASP A 314 9.62 -1.97 -16.47
CA ASP A 314 8.31 -2.62 -16.53
C ASP A 314 7.69 -2.75 -15.14
N LEU A 315 6.37 -2.90 -15.12
CA LEU A 315 5.65 -3.09 -13.87
C LEU A 315 6.13 -4.39 -13.21
N PRO A 316 6.53 -4.35 -11.92
CA PRO A 316 6.80 -5.56 -11.19
C PRO A 316 5.51 -6.41 -11.07
N PRO A 317 5.62 -7.73 -10.93
CA PRO A 317 4.51 -8.57 -10.49
C PRO A 317 3.87 -8.06 -9.19
N GLU A 318 2.58 -8.31 -9.00
CA GLU A 318 1.79 -7.79 -7.86
C GLU A 318 2.43 -8.12 -6.50
N ASP A 319 2.99 -9.32 -6.33
CA ASP A 319 3.68 -9.80 -5.11
C ASP A 319 5.02 -9.09 -4.83
N ARG A 320 5.54 -8.34 -5.81
CA ARG A 320 6.85 -7.68 -5.74
C ARG A 320 6.75 -6.16 -5.84
N ASP A 321 5.55 -5.63 -5.97
CA ASP A 321 5.30 -4.20 -6.12
C ASP A 321 5.15 -3.51 -4.76
N ILE A 322 6.17 -3.67 -3.91
CA ILE A 322 6.13 -3.30 -2.49
C ILE A 322 5.74 -1.83 -2.26
N LYS A 323 6.13 -0.92 -3.16
CA LYS A 323 5.80 0.51 -3.07
C LYS A 323 4.31 0.77 -3.30
N TYR A 324 3.69 0.02 -4.21
CA TYR A 324 2.28 0.18 -4.58
C TYR A 324 1.41 -0.98 -4.06
N GLN A 325 1.89 -1.70 -3.04
CA GLN A 325 1.19 -2.84 -2.45
C GLN A 325 -0.25 -2.51 -2.05
N TYR A 326 -0.51 -1.26 -1.64
CA TYR A 326 -1.83 -0.78 -1.27
C TYR A 326 -2.86 -0.87 -2.41
N LEU A 327 -2.44 -0.78 -3.68
CA LEU A 327 -3.32 -0.98 -4.83
C LEU A 327 -3.83 -2.43 -4.89
N TRP A 328 -2.94 -3.38 -4.64
CA TRP A 328 -3.24 -4.81 -4.66
C TRP A 328 -4.05 -5.22 -3.43
N SER A 329 -3.68 -4.73 -2.24
CA SER A 329 -4.45 -4.94 -1.00
C SER A 329 -5.88 -4.39 -1.08
N CYS A 330 -6.10 -3.36 -1.91
CA CYS A 330 -7.40 -2.71 -2.11
C CYS A 330 -8.03 -3.05 -3.48
N LYS A 331 -7.54 -4.07 -4.18
CA LYS A 331 -7.94 -4.38 -5.57
C LYS A 331 -9.46 -4.58 -5.70
N GLU A 332 -10.08 -5.26 -4.73
CA GLU A 332 -11.53 -5.50 -4.72
C GLU A 332 -12.38 -4.22 -4.68
N TYR A 333 -11.84 -3.14 -4.10
CA TYR A 333 -12.51 -1.84 -4.06
C TYR A 333 -12.34 -1.11 -5.40
N LEU A 334 -11.13 -1.18 -5.97
CA LEU A 334 -10.79 -0.48 -7.21
C LEU A 334 -11.32 -1.16 -8.46
N ASP A 335 -11.46 -2.48 -8.50
CA ASP A 335 -12.00 -3.22 -9.65
C ASP A 335 -13.47 -2.88 -9.94
N LYS A 336 -14.22 -2.48 -8.92
CA LYS A 336 -15.60 -1.99 -9.06
C LYS A 336 -15.67 -0.60 -9.70
N ALA A 337 -14.59 0.18 -9.59
CA ALA A 337 -14.54 1.53 -10.15
C ALA A 337 -14.43 1.46 -11.68
N SER A 338 -15.48 1.90 -12.35
CA SER A 338 -15.52 2.08 -13.80
C SER A 338 -14.65 3.25 -14.26
N ARG A 339 -14.46 4.24 -13.38
CA ARG A 339 -13.67 5.43 -13.64
C ARG A 339 -12.89 5.87 -12.41
N ILE A 340 -11.62 6.18 -12.64
CA ILE A 340 -10.68 6.62 -11.63
C ILE A 340 -10.16 8.00 -12.01
N ILE A 341 -10.40 8.99 -11.16
CA ILE A 341 -9.99 10.38 -11.33
C ILE A 341 -8.72 10.60 -10.51
N LEU A 342 -7.60 10.84 -11.18
CA LEU A 342 -6.30 11.09 -10.57
C LEU A 342 -6.14 12.60 -10.33
N ALA A 343 -6.33 13.01 -9.10
CA ALA A 343 -6.27 14.37 -8.60
C ALA A 343 -5.02 14.58 -7.72
N THR A 344 -3.87 14.21 -8.26
CA THR A 344 -2.55 14.39 -7.62
C THR A 344 -2.05 15.83 -7.79
N ASP A 345 -0.98 16.17 -7.08
CA ASP A 345 -0.34 17.50 -7.15
C ASP A 345 0.07 17.86 -8.60
N SER A 346 0.04 19.15 -8.95
CA SER A 346 0.43 19.66 -10.27
C SER A 346 1.95 19.74 -10.49
N ASP A 347 2.76 19.26 -9.54
CA ASP A 347 4.21 19.24 -9.64
C ASP A 347 4.76 17.94 -10.29
N SER A 348 6.08 17.88 -10.49
CA SER A 348 6.72 16.73 -11.14
C SER A 348 6.50 15.41 -10.39
N PRO A 349 6.65 15.34 -9.04
CA PRO A 349 6.28 14.16 -8.27
C PRO A 349 4.81 13.75 -8.43
N GLY A 350 3.85 14.68 -8.29
CA GLY A 350 2.43 14.38 -8.45
C GLY A 350 2.11 13.84 -9.83
N GLN A 351 2.70 14.41 -10.88
CA GLN A 351 2.59 13.88 -12.24
C GLN A 351 3.15 12.46 -12.38
N ALA A 352 4.27 12.15 -11.70
CA ALA A 352 4.83 10.82 -11.68
C ALA A 352 3.95 9.83 -10.92
N LEU A 353 3.31 10.25 -9.83
CA LEU A 353 2.35 9.44 -9.08
C LEU A 353 1.15 9.09 -9.97
N ALA A 354 0.54 10.07 -10.63
CA ALA A 354 -0.60 9.84 -11.51
C ALA A 354 -0.25 8.83 -12.63
N GLU A 355 0.95 8.93 -13.18
CA GLU A 355 1.42 8.02 -14.23
C GLU A 355 1.65 6.60 -13.71
N GLU A 356 2.26 6.44 -12.53
CA GLU A 356 2.47 5.13 -11.91
C GLU A 356 1.15 4.45 -11.48
N LEU A 357 0.17 5.24 -11.03
CA LEU A 357 -1.19 4.77 -10.74
C LEU A 357 -1.88 4.32 -12.03
N ALA A 358 -1.88 5.14 -13.08
CA ALA A 358 -2.54 4.82 -14.35
C ALA A 358 -1.99 3.55 -15.00
N ARG A 359 -0.67 3.33 -14.91
CA ARG A 359 -0.03 2.10 -15.43
C ARG A 359 -0.52 0.84 -14.74
N ARG A 360 -0.81 0.89 -13.43
CA ARG A 360 -1.25 -0.27 -12.62
C ARG A 360 -2.75 -0.48 -12.62
N LEU A 361 -3.49 0.62 -12.67
CA LEU A 361 -4.94 0.60 -12.57
C LEU A 361 -5.62 0.36 -13.92
N GLY A 362 -4.93 0.58 -15.04
CA GLY A 362 -5.52 0.56 -16.38
C GLY A 362 -5.78 1.99 -16.85
N ARG A 363 -5.03 2.43 -17.86
CA ARG A 363 -5.04 3.83 -18.32
C ARG A 363 -6.38 4.24 -18.90
N GLU A 364 -7.06 3.30 -19.54
CA GLU A 364 -8.36 3.47 -20.20
C GLU A 364 -9.46 3.90 -19.23
N ARG A 365 -9.29 3.62 -17.93
CA ARG A 365 -10.20 4.05 -16.87
C ARG A 365 -9.63 5.14 -15.97
N CYS A 366 -8.52 5.77 -16.35
CA CYS A 366 -7.90 6.84 -15.57
C CYS A 366 -8.05 8.22 -16.26
N TRP A 367 -8.54 9.20 -15.51
CA TRP A 367 -8.64 10.60 -15.94
C TRP A 367 -7.81 11.47 -15.02
N ARG A 368 -6.88 12.24 -15.57
CA ARG A 368 -6.07 13.16 -14.77
C ARG A 368 -6.75 14.53 -14.65
N VAL A 369 -6.84 15.04 -13.42
CA VAL A 369 -7.31 16.41 -13.15
C VAL A 369 -6.26 17.39 -13.63
N ARG A 370 -6.72 18.50 -14.23
CA ARG A 370 -5.91 19.69 -14.42
C ARG A 370 -6.44 20.76 -13.47
N TRP A 371 -5.64 21.13 -12.49
CA TRP A 371 -5.98 22.16 -11.53
C TRP A 371 -6.15 23.53 -12.21
N PRO A 372 -7.06 24.38 -11.71
CA PRO A 372 -7.32 25.67 -12.33
C PRO A 372 -6.11 26.60 -12.25
N LYS A 373 -6.11 27.63 -13.10
CA LYS A 373 -5.13 28.72 -13.03
C LYS A 373 -5.37 29.54 -11.77
N LYS A 374 -4.30 29.79 -11.01
CA LYS A 374 -4.29 30.73 -9.89
C LYS A 374 -4.07 32.16 -10.39
N ASN A 375 -3.23 32.31 -11.41
CA ASN A 375 -2.98 33.56 -12.15
C ASN A 375 -2.54 33.22 -13.59
N GLU A 376 -2.00 34.17 -14.35
CA GLU A 376 -1.59 33.93 -15.74
C GLU A 376 -0.50 32.86 -15.89
N MET A 377 0.37 32.73 -14.89
CA MET A 377 1.59 31.91 -14.87
C MET A 377 1.46 30.64 -14.03
N ASP A 378 0.70 30.71 -12.93
CA ASP A 378 0.61 29.68 -11.91
C ASP A 378 -0.73 28.95 -11.95
N HIS A 379 -0.69 27.67 -11.59
CA HIS A 379 -1.87 26.86 -11.32
C HIS A 379 -1.92 26.53 -9.84
N PHE A 380 -3.13 26.25 -9.34
CA PHE A 380 -3.25 25.67 -8.00
C PHE A 380 -2.49 24.35 -7.92
N LYS A 381 -1.84 24.09 -6.78
CA LYS A 381 -1.01 22.91 -6.62
C LYS A 381 -1.84 21.64 -6.50
N ASP A 382 -2.84 21.67 -5.63
CA ASP A 382 -3.59 20.51 -5.18
C ASP A 382 -5.03 20.92 -4.80
N ALA A 383 -5.82 19.97 -4.30
CA ALA A 383 -7.22 20.18 -3.97
C ALA A 383 -7.43 21.16 -2.82
N ASN A 384 -6.50 21.18 -1.86
CA ASN A 384 -6.60 21.99 -0.66
C ASN A 384 -6.12 23.45 -0.87
N GLU A 385 -5.61 23.78 -2.05
CA GLU A 385 -5.27 25.15 -2.44
C GLU A 385 -6.36 25.86 -3.28
N VAL A 386 -7.34 25.12 -3.82
CA VAL A 386 -8.45 25.65 -4.65
C VAL A 386 -9.59 26.12 -3.77
#